data_AF-A0A2A2FEL5-F1
#
_entry.id   AF-A0A2A2FEL5-F1
#
_cell.length_a   1.000
_cell.length_b   1.000
_cell.length_c   1.000
_cell.angle_alpha   90.00
_cell.angle_beta   90.00
_cell.angle_gamma   90.00
#
_symmetry.space_group_name_H-M   'P 1'
#
loop_
_entity.id
_entity.type
_entity.pdbx_description
1 polymer ?
#
loop_
_entity_poly.entity_id
_entity_poly.type
_entity_poly.pdbx_seq_one_letter_code
_entity_poly.pdbx_strand_id
1 'polypeptide(L)'
;MEGCDEVIESILDAHQDPGVPREEDPFEDIYGLYNSVRRNSLDAFDDRFKASAVYDALKLLLRSIGEECGYEHHMHYESKYGKQQVSDGIDRGVYWFKLYAGVLLETQPDITYEWAVSHFKEHRDMRVSHPETIQAPGSGPDAMYVSSIVPLWYVLEDILRLWRKILDMDSEARDEREQVLKGDISPDGGLATYRYGFIQNFNHRTGRPDEGYITDYQNGEGGKNSRFVAGEADFFPSVGDIVRFNAEQETKDDGEPFSTLSVTEITRLE
;
A
#
# COMPACT_ATOMS: atom_id res chain seq x y z
N MET A 1 4.58 12.37 15.62
CA MET A 1 5.95 11.89 15.95
C MET A 1 5.92 11.16 17.28
N GLU A 2 5.60 11.82 18.41
CA GLU A 2 5.49 11.12 19.72
C GLU A 2 4.50 9.93 19.68
N GLY A 3 3.33 10.09 19.06
CA GLY A 3 2.38 8.97 18.89
C GLY A 3 2.92 7.79 18.07
N CYS A 4 3.80 8.01 17.11
CA CYS A 4 4.47 6.94 16.37
C CYS A 4 5.58 6.29 17.21
N ASP A 5 6.36 7.10 17.95
CA ASP A 5 7.42 6.64 18.85
C ASP A 5 6.81 5.68 19.89
N GLU A 6 5.69 6.06 20.52
CA GLU A 6 4.98 5.20 21.49
C GLU A 6 4.48 3.87 20.89
N VAL A 7 3.97 3.90 19.65
CA VAL A 7 3.43 2.69 19.02
C VAL A 7 4.55 1.74 18.59
N ILE A 8 5.62 2.25 17.98
CA ILE A 8 6.73 1.40 17.52
C ILE A 8 7.48 0.79 18.71
N GLU A 9 7.73 1.55 19.79
CA GLU A 9 8.35 1.03 21.01
C GLU A 9 7.49 -0.08 21.61
N SER A 10 6.17 0.10 21.66
CA SER A 10 5.26 -0.93 22.15
C SER A 10 5.20 -2.18 21.26
N ILE A 11 5.45 -2.07 19.95
CA ILE A 11 5.56 -3.25 19.07
C ILE A 11 6.83 -4.01 19.39
N LEU A 12 7.96 -3.32 19.51
CA LEU A 12 9.25 -3.92 19.85
C LEU A 12 9.17 -4.65 21.19
N ASP A 13 8.67 -3.98 22.23
CA ASP A 13 8.59 -4.58 23.58
C ASP A 13 7.73 -5.85 23.64
N ALA A 14 6.73 -5.97 22.76
CA ALA A 14 5.77 -7.07 22.78
C ALA A 14 6.12 -8.23 21.83
N HIS A 15 6.72 -7.92 20.67
CA HIS A 15 6.84 -8.86 19.55
C HIS A 15 8.27 -9.18 19.14
N GLN A 16 9.26 -8.44 19.64
CA GLN A 16 10.67 -8.75 19.42
C GLN A 16 11.05 -10.07 20.12
N ASP A 17 11.67 -11.01 19.40
CA ASP A 17 12.17 -12.25 19.99
C ASP A 17 13.57 -12.03 20.62
N PRO A 18 13.71 -12.06 21.96
CA PRO A 18 15.00 -11.88 22.63
C PRO A 18 16.00 -13.02 22.37
N GLY A 19 15.56 -14.13 21.76
CA GLY A 19 16.38 -15.27 21.36
C GLY A 19 17.02 -15.12 19.96
N VAL A 20 16.56 -14.18 19.14
CA VAL A 20 17.08 -13.94 17.79
C VAL A 20 18.20 -12.88 17.85
N PRO A 21 19.35 -13.08 17.19
CA PRO A 21 20.36 -12.03 17.07
C PRO A 21 19.75 -10.78 16.44
N ARG A 22 20.05 -9.58 16.97
CA ARG A 22 19.49 -8.32 16.47
C ARG A 22 19.66 -8.08 14.96
N GLU A 23 20.72 -8.62 14.36
CA GLU A 23 20.99 -8.50 12.92
C GLU A 23 20.09 -9.39 12.06
N GLU A 24 19.38 -10.33 12.66
CA GLU A 24 18.46 -11.28 12.01
C GLU A 24 17.00 -11.02 12.40
N ASP A 25 16.75 -10.05 13.28
CA ASP A 25 15.43 -9.71 13.77
C ASP A 25 14.75 -8.68 12.84
N PRO A 26 13.65 -9.04 12.14
CA PRO A 26 12.97 -8.14 11.22
C PRO A 26 12.45 -6.86 11.90
N PHE A 27 12.16 -6.91 13.21
CA PHE A 27 11.67 -5.74 13.95
C PHE A 27 12.76 -4.69 14.18
N GLU A 28 14.03 -5.09 14.33
CA GLU A 28 15.16 -4.16 14.44
C GLU A 28 15.41 -3.43 13.12
N ASP A 29 15.31 -4.13 11.99
CA ASP A 29 15.43 -3.52 10.66
C ASP A 29 14.32 -2.49 10.41
N ILE A 30 13.07 -2.86 10.72
CA ILE A 30 11.92 -1.95 10.64
C ILE A 30 12.11 -0.74 11.56
N TYR A 31 12.62 -0.92 12.77
CA TYR A 31 12.91 0.18 13.69
C TYR A 31 14.05 1.09 13.20
N GLY A 32 15.08 0.53 12.57
CA GLY A 32 16.14 1.30 11.92
C GLY A 32 15.62 2.17 10.77
N LEU A 33 14.69 1.63 9.97
CA LEU A 33 14.01 2.36 8.89
C LEU A 33 13.07 3.45 9.45
N TYR A 34 12.33 3.15 10.51
CA TYR A 34 11.52 4.13 11.24
C TYR A 34 12.35 5.33 11.72
N ASN A 35 13.49 5.06 12.37
CA ASN A 35 14.42 6.10 12.81
C ASN A 35 14.99 6.92 11.64
N SER A 36 15.17 6.29 10.48
CA SER A 36 15.58 6.98 9.25
C SER A 36 14.50 7.94 8.74
N VAL A 37 13.22 7.52 8.76
CA VAL A 37 12.08 8.40 8.45
C VAL A 37 12.02 9.58 9.43
N ARG A 38 12.19 9.30 10.73
CA ARG A 38 12.23 10.31 11.80
C ARG A 38 13.31 11.36 11.57
N ARG A 39 14.56 10.93 11.42
CA ARG A 39 15.71 11.82 11.19
C ARG A 39 15.53 12.64 9.91
N ASN A 40 15.19 11.98 8.80
CA ASN A 40 15.05 12.68 7.52
C ASN A 40 13.89 13.67 7.53
N SER A 41 12.81 13.38 8.27
CA SER A 41 11.67 14.30 8.41
C SER A 41 12.07 15.57 9.15
N LEU A 42 12.87 15.45 10.21
CA LEU A 42 13.42 16.61 10.94
C LEU A 42 14.37 17.42 10.04
N ASP A 43 15.29 16.74 9.36
CA ASP A 43 16.24 17.39 8.45
C ASP A 43 15.54 18.10 7.28
N ALA A 44 14.37 17.62 6.84
CA ALA A 44 13.64 18.19 5.72
C ALA A 44 12.96 19.54 6.02
N PHE A 45 12.88 19.93 7.30
CA PHE A 45 12.54 21.31 7.66
C PHE A 45 13.68 22.30 7.37
N ASP A 46 14.91 21.82 7.21
CA ASP A 46 16.09 22.64 6.95
C ASP A 46 16.62 22.51 5.52
N ASP A 47 16.42 21.35 4.87
CA ASP A 47 16.94 21.05 3.52
C ASP A 47 15.89 20.38 2.61
N ARG A 48 15.55 21.03 1.50
CA ARG A 48 14.63 20.53 0.48
C ARG A 48 15.06 19.21 -0.18
N PHE A 49 16.34 18.86 -0.20
CA PHE A 49 16.81 17.61 -0.81
C PHE A 49 16.59 16.39 0.09
N LYS A 50 16.42 16.62 1.39
CA LYS A 50 15.99 15.59 2.35
C LYS A 50 14.58 15.08 2.06
N ALA A 51 13.85 15.79 1.21
CA ALA A 51 12.56 15.36 0.73
C ALA A 51 12.56 13.96 0.13
N SER A 52 13.52 13.70 -0.77
CA SER A 52 13.69 12.38 -1.37
C SER A 52 14.13 11.37 -0.32
N ALA A 53 14.96 11.76 0.65
CA ALA A 53 15.44 10.86 1.68
C ALA A 53 14.31 10.38 2.61
N VAL A 54 13.32 11.23 2.92
CA VAL A 54 12.11 10.81 3.64
C VAL A 54 11.26 9.89 2.78
N TYR A 55 11.05 10.23 1.50
CA TYR A 55 10.28 9.40 0.57
C TYR A 55 10.87 7.98 0.49
N ASP A 56 12.18 7.91 0.25
CA ASP A 56 12.90 6.65 0.11
C ASP A 56 12.89 5.86 1.43
N ALA A 57 13.08 6.52 2.57
CA ALA A 57 12.98 5.87 3.88
C ALA A 57 11.58 5.33 4.18
N LEU A 58 10.52 6.08 3.86
CA LEU A 58 9.13 5.65 4.08
C LEU A 58 8.77 4.48 3.17
N LYS A 59 9.19 4.53 1.90
CA LYS A 59 9.04 3.45 0.94
C LYS A 59 9.71 2.16 1.43
N LEU A 60 10.95 2.25 1.93
CA LEU A 60 11.68 1.10 2.46
C LEU A 60 11.01 0.55 3.73
N LEU A 61 10.53 1.43 4.61
CA LEU A 61 9.80 1.04 5.82
C LEU A 61 8.54 0.24 5.47
N LEU A 62 7.69 0.76 4.57
CA LEU A 62 6.46 0.08 4.14
C LEU A 62 6.73 -1.27 3.47
N ARG A 63 7.82 -1.35 2.70
CA ARG A 63 8.27 -2.59 2.07
C ARG A 63 8.73 -3.62 3.09
N SER A 64 9.50 -3.20 4.10
CA SER A 64 10.00 -4.06 5.18
C SER A 64 8.86 -4.58 6.07
N ILE A 65 7.85 -3.76 6.37
CA ILE A 65 6.60 -4.22 6.99
C ILE A 65 5.94 -5.30 6.10
N GLY A 66 5.91 -5.09 4.79
CA GLY A 66 5.38 -6.10 3.87
C GLY A 66 6.19 -7.38 3.78
N GLU A 67 7.49 -7.33 4.07
CA GLU A 67 8.34 -8.51 4.13
C GLU A 67 8.05 -9.32 5.40
N GLU A 68 7.93 -8.65 6.55
CA GLU A 68 7.49 -9.28 7.80
C GLU A 68 6.10 -9.90 7.68
N CYS A 69 5.15 -9.18 7.07
CA CYS A 69 3.80 -9.66 6.82
C CYS A 69 3.72 -10.68 5.65
N GLY A 70 4.81 -10.96 4.94
CA GLY A 70 4.88 -11.98 3.88
C GLY A 70 4.28 -11.59 2.52
N TYR A 71 3.84 -10.35 2.32
CA TYR A 71 3.22 -9.89 1.06
C TYR A 71 4.15 -9.09 0.14
N GLU A 72 5.39 -8.79 0.54
CA GLU A 72 6.34 -7.97 -0.23
C GLU A 72 6.52 -8.46 -1.68
N HIS A 73 6.53 -9.77 -1.87
CA HIS A 73 6.71 -10.39 -3.18
C HIS A 73 5.61 -10.01 -4.20
N HIS A 74 4.42 -9.63 -3.75
CA HIS A 74 3.33 -9.14 -4.60
C HIS A 74 3.60 -7.75 -5.19
N MET A 75 4.57 -7.00 -4.65
CA MET A 75 4.95 -5.68 -5.16
C MET A 75 5.85 -5.75 -6.41
N HIS A 76 6.32 -6.94 -6.80
CA HIS A 76 7.24 -7.11 -7.93
C HIS A 76 6.51 -7.30 -9.25
N TYR A 77 7.08 -6.78 -10.33
CA TYR A 77 6.58 -6.95 -11.69
C TYR A 77 7.72 -7.04 -12.71
N GLU A 78 7.45 -7.67 -13.86
CA GLU A 78 8.39 -7.71 -14.97
C GLU A 78 8.11 -6.53 -15.93
N SER A 79 9.13 -5.70 -16.16
CA SER A 79 9.02 -4.62 -17.16
C SER A 79 8.94 -5.18 -18.58
N LYS A 80 8.48 -4.36 -19.53
CA LYS A 80 8.43 -4.69 -20.97
C LYS A 80 9.77 -5.14 -21.59
N TYR A 81 10.88 -4.96 -20.87
CA TYR A 81 12.23 -5.36 -21.30
C TYR A 81 12.75 -6.61 -20.57
N GLY A 82 11.89 -7.33 -19.85
CA GLY A 82 12.24 -8.55 -19.12
C GLY A 82 13.05 -8.33 -17.85
N LYS A 83 13.06 -7.09 -17.31
CA LYS A 83 13.71 -6.79 -16.03
C LYS A 83 12.68 -6.76 -14.92
N GLN A 84 12.94 -7.49 -13.84
CA GLN A 84 12.21 -7.38 -12.59
C GLN A 84 12.34 -5.95 -12.04
N GLN A 85 11.21 -5.39 -11.63
CA GLN A 85 11.04 -4.07 -11.04
C GLN A 85 10.15 -4.21 -9.81
N VAL A 86 10.15 -3.20 -8.94
CA VAL A 86 9.32 -3.16 -7.73
C VAL A 86 8.39 -1.95 -7.82
N SER A 87 7.10 -2.16 -7.59
CA SER A 87 6.07 -1.12 -7.49
C SER A 87 5.96 -0.69 -6.03
N ASP A 88 7.02 -0.07 -5.51
CA ASP A 88 7.19 0.28 -4.09
C ASP A 88 7.06 1.78 -3.84
N GLY A 89 6.32 2.51 -4.70
CA GLY A 89 5.91 3.87 -4.36
C GLY A 89 5.19 3.91 -3.01
N ILE A 90 5.32 4.99 -2.24
CA ILE A 90 4.68 5.07 -0.91
C ILE A 90 3.16 4.85 -0.97
N ASP A 91 2.52 5.27 -2.07
CA ASP A 91 1.10 5.02 -2.36
C ASP A 91 0.81 3.52 -2.53
N ARG A 92 1.65 2.82 -3.28
CA ARG A 92 1.57 1.37 -3.46
C ARG A 92 1.79 0.62 -2.16
N GLY A 93 2.80 1.02 -1.38
CA GLY A 93 3.08 0.46 -0.07
C GLY A 93 1.87 0.58 0.87
N VAL A 94 1.23 1.75 0.90
CA VAL A 94 0.01 1.98 1.68
C VAL A 94 -1.15 1.10 1.19
N TYR A 95 -1.40 1.00 -0.12
CA TYR A 95 -2.50 0.19 -0.64
C TYR A 95 -2.34 -1.31 -0.38
N TRP A 96 -1.11 -1.83 -0.53
CA TRP A 96 -0.80 -3.22 -0.18
C TRP A 96 -0.98 -3.49 1.31
N PHE A 97 -0.50 -2.59 2.16
CA PHE A 97 -0.71 -2.69 3.61
C PHE A 97 -2.20 -2.62 3.97
N LYS A 98 -2.97 -1.68 3.39
CA LYS A 98 -4.42 -1.58 3.60
C LYS A 98 -5.16 -2.84 3.15
N LEU A 99 -4.76 -3.44 2.03
CA LEU A 99 -5.35 -4.70 1.57
C LEU A 99 -5.12 -5.83 2.59
N TYR A 100 -3.87 -6.00 3.02
CA TYR A 100 -3.51 -7.00 4.03
C TYR A 100 -4.26 -6.75 5.34
N ALA A 101 -4.13 -5.55 5.91
CA ALA A 101 -4.78 -5.17 7.15
C ALA A 101 -6.30 -5.26 7.08
N GLY A 102 -6.90 -4.86 5.95
CA GLY A 102 -8.35 -4.86 5.79
C GLY A 102 -8.92 -6.27 5.86
N VAL A 103 -8.32 -7.21 5.12
CA VAL A 103 -8.80 -8.60 5.11
C VAL A 103 -8.53 -9.29 6.45
N LEU A 104 -7.39 -9.02 7.09
CA LEU A 104 -7.05 -9.61 8.39
C LEU A 104 -7.93 -9.10 9.53
N LEU A 105 -8.23 -7.80 9.55
CA LEU A 105 -9.05 -7.17 10.59
C LEU A 105 -10.54 -7.14 10.24
N GLU A 106 -10.91 -7.66 9.06
CA GLU A 106 -12.29 -7.70 8.55
C GLU A 106 -12.95 -6.32 8.53
N THR A 107 -12.16 -5.28 8.24
CA THR A 107 -12.65 -3.90 8.25
C THR A 107 -11.87 -3.07 7.25
N GLN A 108 -12.55 -2.23 6.47
CA GLN A 108 -11.87 -1.25 5.62
C GLN A 108 -10.95 -0.33 6.46
N PRO A 109 -9.62 -0.35 6.23
CA PRO A 109 -8.74 0.49 7.03
C PRO A 109 -8.96 1.97 6.70
N ASP A 110 -9.19 2.77 7.73
CA ASP A 110 -9.23 4.23 7.66
C ASP A 110 -7.85 4.79 7.99
N ILE A 111 -7.26 5.51 7.03
CA ILE A 111 -5.93 6.12 7.15
C ILE A 111 -6.09 7.63 7.10
N THR A 112 -5.81 8.28 8.23
CA THR A 112 -5.92 9.72 8.37
C THR A 112 -4.99 10.42 7.40
N TYR A 113 -5.53 11.35 6.62
CA TYR A 113 -4.80 12.09 5.60
C TYR A 113 -4.13 11.22 4.52
N GLU A 114 -4.75 10.10 4.12
CA GLU A 114 -4.25 9.25 3.01
C GLU A 114 -3.87 10.05 1.75
N TRP A 115 -4.60 11.13 1.45
CA TRP A 115 -4.30 12.06 0.34
C TRP A 115 -2.87 12.63 0.38
N ALA A 116 -2.27 12.76 1.56
CA ALA A 116 -0.91 13.29 1.73
C ALA A 116 0.14 12.40 1.07
N VAL A 117 -0.12 11.09 0.99
CA VAL A 117 0.77 10.12 0.34
C VAL A 117 0.88 10.42 -1.16
N SER A 118 -0.27 10.58 -1.83
CA SER A 118 -0.31 10.89 -3.25
C SER A 118 0.26 12.28 -3.55
N HIS A 119 -0.11 13.28 -2.74
CA HIS A 119 0.37 14.66 -2.92
C HIS A 119 1.89 14.78 -2.74
N PHE A 120 2.44 14.09 -1.75
CA PHE A 120 3.88 14.07 -1.50
C PHE A 120 4.67 13.40 -2.63
N LYS A 121 4.16 12.28 -3.15
CA LYS A 121 4.73 11.61 -4.33
C LYS A 121 4.71 12.52 -5.57
N GLU A 122 3.56 13.10 -5.88
CA GLU A 122 3.39 14.00 -7.03
C GLU A 122 4.38 15.16 -6.97
N HIS A 123 4.49 15.80 -5.80
CA HIS A 123 5.40 16.91 -5.59
C HIS A 123 6.87 16.51 -5.73
N ARG A 124 7.27 15.34 -5.20
CA ARG A 124 8.64 14.81 -5.35
C ARG A 124 8.96 14.53 -6.82
N ASP A 125 8.06 13.85 -7.53
CA ASP A 125 8.29 13.43 -8.92
C ASP A 125 8.37 14.63 -9.87
N MET A 126 7.51 15.64 -9.69
CA MET A 126 7.46 16.83 -10.55
C MET A 126 8.48 17.92 -10.18
N ARG A 127 8.84 18.09 -8.90
CA ARG A 127 9.66 19.25 -8.47
C ARG A 127 11.04 18.91 -7.94
N VAL A 128 11.29 17.67 -7.54
CA VAL A 128 12.58 17.24 -7.00
C VAL A 128 13.32 16.36 -8.01
N SER A 129 12.65 15.34 -8.56
CA SER A 129 13.29 14.38 -9.48
C SER A 129 13.34 14.87 -10.93
N HIS A 130 12.34 15.64 -11.38
CA HIS A 130 12.27 16.17 -12.75
C HIS A 130 11.92 17.67 -12.77
N PRO A 131 12.73 18.54 -12.13
CA PRO A 131 12.40 19.95 -12.04
C PRO A 131 12.33 20.59 -13.44
N GLU A 132 11.19 21.23 -13.77
CA GLU A 132 11.02 21.97 -15.03
C GLU A 132 12.03 23.13 -15.17
N THR A 133 12.59 23.59 -14.06
CA THR A 133 13.65 24.62 -14.01
C THR A 133 14.71 24.27 -12.98
N ILE A 134 16.00 24.44 -13.31
CA ILE A 134 17.11 24.25 -12.36
C ILE A 134 17.02 25.33 -11.29
N GLN A 135 16.55 24.97 -10.09
CA GLN A 135 16.44 25.91 -8.98
C GLN A 135 17.79 26.12 -8.29
N ALA A 136 18.09 27.37 -7.93
CA ALA A 136 19.40 27.73 -7.37
C ALA A 136 19.64 27.06 -6.00
N PRO A 137 20.88 26.57 -5.75
CA PRO A 137 21.28 26.06 -4.44
C PRO A 137 21.24 27.22 -3.44
N GLY A 138 20.38 27.14 -2.43
CA GLY A 138 20.17 28.21 -1.44
C GLY A 138 18.71 28.65 -1.24
N SER A 139 17.77 28.07 -1.99
CA SER A 139 16.36 28.12 -1.61
C SER A 139 16.16 27.26 -0.36
N GLY A 140 15.64 27.84 0.72
CA GLY A 140 15.34 27.14 1.97
C GLY A 140 14.30 26.01 1.81
N PRO A 141 13.66 25.56 2.90
CA PRO A 141 12.74 24.42 2.84
C PRO A 141 11.59 24.65 1.85
N ASP A 142 11.18 23.60 1.15
CA ASP A 142 10.03 23.65 0.25
C ASP A 142 8.74 23.62 1.09
N ALA A 143 8.01 24.74 1.10
CA ALA A 143 6.82 24.90 1.95
C ALA A 143 5.73 23.85 1.68
N MET A 144 5.57 23.41 0.42
CA MET A 144 4.58 22.37 0.07
C MET A 144 5.02 21.02 0.63
N TYR A 145 6.32 20.74 0.55
CA TYR A 145 6.90 19.53 1.11
C TYR A 145 6.73 19.50 2.64
N VAL A 146 7.14 20.57 3.32
CA VAL A 146 7.00 20.73 4.78
C VAL A 146 5.54 20.59 5.21
N SER A 147 4.59 21.15 4.43
CA SER A 147 3.17 21.03 4.73
C SER A 147 2.62 19.60 4.62
N SER A 148 3.32 18.72 3.90
CA SER A 148 2.94 17.31 3.71
C SER A 148 3.60 16.38 4.74
N ILE A 149 4.74 16.77 5.36
CA ILE A 149 5.43 15.96 6.37
C ILE A 149 4.51 15.64 7.55
N VAL A 150 3.85 16.65 8.12
CA VAL A 150 3.00 16.45 9.31
C VAL A 150 1.85 15.49 9.02
N PRO A 151 1.05 15.65 7.95
CA PRO A 151 0.06 14.66 7.54
C PRO A 151 0.64 13.25 7.32
N LEU A 152 1.84 13.11 6.75
CA LEU A 152 2.47 11.80 6.58
C LEU A 152 2.80 11.10 7.90
N TRP A 153 3.07 11.86 8.96
CA TRP A 153 3.25 11.25 10.30
C TRP A 153 1.95 10.68 10.85
N TYR A 154 0.79 11.28 10.56
CA TYR A 154 -0.50 10.69 10.93
C TYR A 154 -0.78 9.42 10.12
N VAL A 155 -0.48 9.43 8.81
CA VAL A 155 -0.56 8.23 7.97
C VAL A 155 0.30 7.11 8.55
N LEU A 156 1.55 7.40 8.90
CA LEU A 156 2.46 6.42 9.48
C LEU A 156 1.97 5.92 10.85
N GLU A 157 1.43 6.81 11.69
CA GLU A 157 0.84 6.43 12.97
C GLU A 157 -0.29 5.41 12.79
N ASP A 158 -1.22 5.66 11.86
CA ASP A 158 -2.32 4.74 11.60
C ASP A 158 -1.84 3.39 11.06
N ILE A 159 -0.85 3.40 10.18
CA ILE A 159 -0.20 2.17 9.68
C ILE A 159 0.42 1.38 10.83
N LEU A 160 1.21 2.02 11.70
CA LEU A 160 1.84 1.35 12.84
C LEU A 160 0.79 0.82 13.83
N ARG A 161 -0.29 1.57 14.06
CA ARG A 161 -1.40 1.13 14.94
C ARG A 161 -2.14 -0.07 14.37
N LEU A 162 -2.40 -0.09 13.05
CA LEU A 162 -3.01 -1.23 12.38
C LEU A 162 -2.08 -2.44 12.37
N TRP A 163 -0.79 -2.24 12.13
CA TRP A 163 0.19 -3.31 12.13
C TRP A 163 0.29 -3.96 13.50
N ARG A 164 0.34 -3.14 14.57
CA ARG A 164 0.24 -3.63 15.95
C ARG A 164 -1.02 -4.47 16.17
N LYS A 165 -2.20 -4.00 15.73
CA LYS A 165 -3.45 -4.77 15.89
C LYS A 165 -3.36 -6.15 15.24
N ILE A 166 -2.70 -6.25 14.09
CA ILE A 166 -2.46 -7.52 13.37
C ILE A 166 -1.50 -8.41 14.16
N LEU A 167 -0.39 -7.86 14.66
CA LEU A 167 0.57 -8.59 15.48
C LEU A 167 -0.05 -9.09 16.80
N ASP A 168 -0.97 -8.31 17.37
CA ASP A 168 -1.70 -8.66 18.60
C ASP A 168 -2.84 -9.69 18.35
N MET A 169 -3.09 -10.11 17.10
CA MET A 169 -4.06 -11.17 16.79
C MET A 169 -3.60 -12.53 17.32
N ASP A 170 -4.57 -13.38 17.66
CA ASP A 170 -4.28 -14.80 17.90
C ASP A 170 -3.70 -15.44 16.62
N SER A 171 -2.66 -16.27 16.76
CA SER A 171 -1.95 -16.84 15.61
C SER A 171 -2.84 -17.71 14.73
N GLU A 172 -3.75 -18.48 15.31
CA GLU A 172 -4.66 -19.33 14.53
C GLU A 172 -5.65 -18.47 13.74
N ALA A 173 -6.17 -17.41 14.37
CA ALA A 173 -7.04 -16.45 13.70
C ALA A 173 -6.32 -15.69 12.58
N ARG A 174 -5.08 -15.25 12.81
CA ARG A 174 -4.25 -14.59 11.78
C ARG A 174 -4.04 -15.52 10.59
N ASP A 175 -3.61 -16.76 10.84
CA ASP A 175 -3.36 -17.77 9.79
C ASP A 175 -4.62 -18.06 8.97
N GLU A 176 -5.78 -18.19 9.61
CA GLU A 176 -7.07 -18.37 8.93
C GLU A 176 -7.38 -17.18 8.01
N ARG A 177 -7.23 -15.95 8.51
CA ARG A 177 -7.48 -14.75 7.70
C ARG A 177 -6.49 -14.59 6.55
N GLU A 178 -5.24 -14.99 6.71
CA GLU A 178 -4.27 -15.02 5.62
C GLU A 178 -4.66 -16.03 4.53
N GLN A 179 -5.24 -17.18 4.90
CA GLN A 179 -5.78 -18.13 3.93
C GLN A 179 -6.99 -17.56 3.17
N VAL A 180 -7.85 -16.78 3.85
CA VAL A 180 -8.94 -16.03 3.18
C VAL A 180 -8.36 -15.04 2.17
N LEU A 181 -7.33 -14.27 2.55
CA LEU A 181 -6.68 -13.29 1.67
C LEU A 181 -6.06 -13.95 0.42
N LYS A 182 -5.41 -15.11 0.60
CA LYS A 182 -4.87 -15.94 -0.50
C LYS A 182 -5.98 -16.52 -1.39
N GLY A 183 -7.21 -16.58 -0.89
CA GLY A 183 -8.35 -17.18 -1.59
C GLY A 183 -8.37 -18.71 -1.48
N ASP A 184 -7.67 -19.27 -0.50
CA ASP A 184 -7.59 -20.71 -0.23
C ASP A 184 -8.84 -21.21 0.51
N ILE A 185 -9.44 -20.35 1.34
CA ILE A 185 -10.69 -20.63 2.06
C ILE A 185 -11.68 -19.50 1.88
N SER A 186 -12.97 -19.82 2.04
CA SER A 186 -14.05 -18.83 2.01
C SER A 186 -14.21 -18.16 3.37
N PRO A 187 -14.46 -16.84 3.44
CA PRO A 187 -14.61 -16.11 4.70
C PRO A 187 -15.78 -16.61 5.57
N ASP A 188 -16.77 -17.28 4.99
CA ASP A 188 -17.94 -17.83 5.70
C ASP A 188 -17.93 -19.38 5.77
N GLY A 189 -16.82 -20.01 5.38
CA GLY A 189 -16.72 -21.47 5.24
C GLY A 189 -17.53 -22.04 4.07
N GLY A 190 -18.02 -21.18 3.18
CA GLY A 190 -18.74 -21.54 1.96
C GLY A 190 -17.84 -22.16 0.88
N LEU A 191 -18.47 -22.55 -0.25
CA LEU A 191 -17.79 -23.18 -1.39
C LEU A 191 -17.17 -22.16 -2.36
N ALA A 192 -17.60 -20.91 -2.33
CA ALA A 192 -17.11 -19.86 -3.22
C ALA A 192 -15.98 -19.09 -2.54
N THR A 193 -14.82 -19.04 -3.17
CA THR A 193 -13.71 -18.18 -2.74
C THR A 193 -13.78 -16.86 -3.50
N TYR A 194 -13.54 -15.77 -2.77
CA TYR A 194 -13.54 -14.42 -3.33
C TYR A 194 -12.11 -13.96 -3.59
N ARG A 195 -11.94 -13.00 -4.52
CA ARG A 195 -10.68 -12.27 -4.66
C ARG A 195 -10.74 -11.00 -3.83
N TYR A 196 -9.58 -10.60 -3.32
CA TYR A 196 -9.41 -9.34 -2.62
C TYR A 196 -8.36 -8.50 -3.34
N GLY A 197 -8.59 -7.21 -3.44
CA GLY A 197 -7.68 -6.28 -4.08
C GLY A 197 -7.94 -4.85 -3.69
N PHE A 198 -7.15 -3.94 -4.25
CA PHE A 198 -7.40 -2.51 -4.14
C PHE A 198 -7.65 -1.90 -5.52
N ILE A 199 -8.47 -0.84 -5.56
CA ILE A 199 -8.69 -0.08 -6.78
C ILE A 199 -7.40 0.68 -7.13
N GLN A 200 -6.75 0.28 -8.22
CA GLN A 200 -5.49 0.84 -8.69
C GLN A 200 -5.68 2.14 -9.46
N ASN A 201 -6.71 2.21 -10.31
CA ASN A 201 -7.10 3.43 -11.01
C ASN A 201 -8.61 3.46 -11.21
N PHE A 202 -9.14 4.67 -11.36
CA PHE A 202 -10.51 4.91 -11.76
C PHE A 202 -10.56 6.06 -12.78
N ASN A 203 -11.04 5.78 -13.99
CA ASN A 203 -11.06 6.74 -15.09
C ASN A 203 -12.48 7.23 -15.37
N HIS A 204 -12.69 8.53 -15.17
CA HIS A 204 -13.91 9.21 -15.61
C HIS A 204 -13.87 9.48 -17.11
N ARG A 205 -14.86 9.00 -17.85
CA ARG A 205 -14.89 9.13 -19.32
C ARG A 205 -16.19 9.76 -19.81
N THR A 206 -16.08 10.88 -20.49
CA THR A 206 -17.23 11.51 -21.14
C THR A 206 -17.77 10.62 -22.27
N GLY A 207 -19.04 10.20 -22.18
CA GLY A 207 -19.72 9.44 -23.23
C GLY A 207 -19.45 7.93 -23.25
N ARG A 208 -18.80 7.39 -22.21
CA ARG A 208 -18.66 5.95 -21.96
C ARG A 208 -18.88 5.68 -20.47
N PRO A 209 -19.17 4.43 -20.06
CA PRO A 209 -19.16 4.08 -18.64
C PRO A 209 -17.79 4.38 -18.03
N ASP A 210 -17.79 4.84 -16.78
CA ASP A 210 -16.56 4.98 -15.99
C ASP A 210 -16.00 3.60 -15.69
N GLU A 211 -14.69 3.44 -15.85
CA GLU A 211 -14.00 2.16 -15.74
C GLU A 211 -12.84 2.27 -14.76
N GLY A 212 -12.69 1.24 -13.92
CA GLY A 212 -11.56 1.11 -13.03
C GLY A 212 -10.84 -0.22 -13.18
N TYR A 213 -9.70 -0.31 -12.52
CA TYR A 213 -8.85 -1.49 -12.49
C TYR A 213 -8.47 -1.83 -11.06
N ILE A 214 -8.57 -3.10 -10.72
CA ILE A 214 -8.21 -3.66 -9.42
C ILE A 214 -6.91 -4.43 -9.58
N THR A 215 -5.98 -4.18 -8.67
CA THR A 215 -4.82 -5.05 -8.44
C THR A 215 -5.20 -5.99 -7.30
N ASP A 216 -5.15 -7.30 -7.56
CA ASP A 216 -5.57 -8.32 -6.60
C ASP A 216 -4.40 -9.01 -5.91
N TYR A 217 -4.65 -9.53 -4.72
CA TYR A 217 -3.63 -10.13 -3.88
C TYR A 217 -2.98 -11.33 -4.56
N GLN A 218 -3.78 -12.20 -5.20
CA GLN A 218 -3.28 -13.43 -5.82
C GLN A 218 -2.30 -13.17 -6.96
N ASN A 219 -2.53 -12.10 -7.72
CA ASN A 219 -1.76 -11.79 -8.92
C ASN A 219 -0.63 -10.77 -8.68
N GLY A 220 -0.73 -9.92 -7.65
CA GLY A 220 0.25 -8.87 -7.40
C GLY A 220 0.33 -7.84 -8.53
N GLU A 221 1.38 -7.02 -8.49
CA GLU A 221 1.70 -6.00 -9.50
C GLU A 221 2.18 -6.61 -10.82
N GLY A 222 2.66 -7.87 -10.79
CA GLY A 222 3.13 -8.60 -11.96
C GLY A 222 2.02 -9.26 -12.79
N GLY A 223 0.82 -9.40 -12.25
CA GLY A 223 -0.29 -10.08 -12.90
C GLY A 223 -1.23 -9.17 -13.69
N LYS A 224 -2.28 -9.77 -14.25
CA LYS A 224 -3.32 -9.04 -14.98
C LYS A 224 -4.25 -8.33 -14.00
N ASN A 225 -4.43 -7.03 -14.15
CA ASN A 225 -5.48 -6.32 -13.41
C ASN A 225 -6.88 -6.81 -13.79
N SER A 226 -7.82 -6.65 -12.86
CA SER A 226 -9.24 -6.92 -13.07
C SER A 226 -9.99 -5.63 -13.37
N ARG A 227 -10.69 -5.56 -14.50
CA ARG A 227 -11.46 -4.39 -14.95
C ARG A 227 -12.88 -4.45 -14.40
N PHE A 228 -13.38 -3.33 -13.89
CA PHE A 228 -14.77 -3.17 -13.46
C PHE A 228 -15.39 -1.91 -14.06
N VAL A 229 -16.72 -1.87 -14.15
CA VAL A 229 -17.49 -0.70 -14.57
C VAL A 229 -18.19 -0.10 -13.36
N ALA A 230 -18.12 1.23 -13.19
CA ALA A 230 -18.63 1.91 -12.00
C ALA A 230 -20.12 1.65 -11.72
N GLY A 231 -20.93 1.49 -12.78
CA GLY A 231 -22.36 1.22 -12.66
C GLY A 231 -22.71 -0.16 -12.08
N GLU A 232 -21.72 -1.03 -11.90
CA GLU A 232 -21.87 -2.38 -11.33
C GLU A 232 -21.47 -2.42 -9.85
N ALA A 233 -20.85 -1.36 -9.32
CA ALA A 233 -20.51 -1.22 -7.92
C ALA A 233 -21.67 -0.59 -7.13
N ASP A 234 -21.90 -1.07 -5.91
CA ASP A 234 -22.90 -0.54 -4.98
C ASP A 234 -22.40 0.66 -4.15
N PHE A 235 -21.15 1.07 -4.34
CA PHE A 235 -20.48 2.20 -3.70
C PHE A 235 -19.80 3.10 -4.73
N PHE A 236 -19.36 4.30 -4.31
CA PHE A 236 -18.56 5.18 -5.17
C PHE A 236 -17.08 4.76 -5.13
N PRO A 237 -16.52 4.21 -6.21
CA PRO A 237 -15.17 3.65 -6.20
C PRO A 237 -14.09 4.74 -6.09
N SER A 238 -13.16 4.58 -5.15
CA SER A 238 -11.99 5.46 -5.01
C SER A 238 -10.69 4.67 -5.12
N VAL A 239 -9.64 5.30 -5.65
CA VAL A 239 -8.30 4.68 -5.70
C VAL A 239 -7.83 4.38 -4.27
N GLY A 240 -7.36 3.15 -4.03
CA GLY A 240 -6.95 2.68 -2.70
C GLY A 240 -8.07 2.09 -1.84
N ASP A 241 -9.32 2.07 -2.30
CA ASP A 241 -10.41 1.32 -1.65
C ASP A 241 -10.12 -0.18 -1.74
N ILE A 242 -10.39 -0.91 -0.65
CA ILE A 242 -10.21 -2.36 -0.57
C ILE A 242 -11.54 -3.01 -0.95
N VAL A 243 -11.47 -3.94 -1.88
CA VAL A 243 -12.64 -4.54 -2.50
C VAL A 243 -12.56 -6.06 -2.49
N ARG A 244 -13.71 -6.67 -2.24
CA ARG A 244 -13.96 -8.09 -2.44
C ARG A 244 -14.73 -8.26 -3.75
N PHE A 245 -14.28 -9.15 -4.62
CA PHE A 245 -14.86 -9.27 -5.95
C PHE A 245 -14.75 -10.68 -6.55
N ASN A 246 -15.58 -10.92 -7.56
CA ASN A 246 -15.51 -12.06 -8.47
C ASN A 246 -15.08 -11.59 -9.86
N ALA A 247 -14.27 -12.39 -10.56
CA ALA A 247 -13.80 -12.03 -11.89
C ALA A 247 -13.64 -13.24 -12.81
N GLU A 248 -13.95 -13.03 -14.09
CA GLU A 248 -13.90 -14.05 -15.14
C GLU A 248 -12.98 -13.61 -16.29
N GLN A 249 -12.41 -14.58 -17.00
CA GLN A 249 -11.62 -14.31 -18.21
C GLN A 249 -12.58 -14.22 -19.41
N GLU A 250 -12.83 -12.99 -19.88
CA GLU A 250 -13.54 -12.80 -21.14
C GLU A 250 -12.63 -13.10 -22.34
N THR A 251 -13.25 -13.54 -23.44
CA THR A 251 -12.62 -13.74 -24.75
C THR A 251 -13.13 -12.71 -25.76
N LYS A 252 -12.23 -12.23 -26.60
CA LYS A 252 -12.52 -11.37 -27.74
C LYS A 252 -13.24 -12.16 -28.85
N ASP A 253 -13.76 -11.45 -29.84
CA ASP A 253 -14.43 -12.03 -31.01
C ASP A 253 -13.53 -12.98 -31.83
N ASP A 254 -12.21 -12.82 -31.75
CA ASP A 254 -11.21 -13.68 -32.39
C ASP A 254 -10.85 -14.93 -31.55
N GLY A 255 -11.47 -15.10 -30.38
CA GLY A 255 -11.22 -16.21 -29.45
C GLY A 255 -10.04 -16.00 -28.50
N GLU A 256 -9.27 -14.91 -28.65
CA GLU A 256 -8.16 -14.60 -27.75
C GLU A 256 -8.68 -14.01 -26.43
N PRO A 257 -8.09 -14.36 -25.27
CA PRO A 257 -8.48 -13.76 -24.00
C PRO A 257 -8.20 -12.26 -23.97
N PHE A 258 -9.05 -11.50 -23.28
CA PHE A 258 -8.73 -10.12 -22.94
C PHE A 258 -7.47 -10.05 -22.06
N SER A 259 -6.79 -8.90 -22.13
CA SER A 259 -5.59 -8.64 -21.33
C SER A 259 -5.88 -8.42 -19.84
N THR A 260 -7.16 -8.29 -19.48
CA THR A 260 -7.65 -8.11 -18.11
C THR A 260 -8.74 -9.14 -17.83
N LEU A 261 -8.95 -9.45 -16.55
CA LEU A 261 -10.16 -10.12 -16.10
C LEU A 261 -11.33 -9.12 -16.08
N SER A 262 -12.55 -9.60 -16.23
CA SER A 262 -13.76 -8.78 -16.11
C SER A 262 -14.45 -9.10 -14.79
N VAL A 263 -14.63 -8.08 -13.97
CA VAL A 263 -15.26 -8.20 -12.65
C VAL A 263 -16.76 -8.35 -12.83
N THR A 264 -17.36 -9.34 -12.18
CA THR A 264 -18.79 -9.65 -12.27
C THR A 264 -19.58 -9.18 -11.04
N GLU A 265 -18.91 -9.14 -9.88
CA GLU A 265 -19.45 -8.65 -8.62
C GLU A 265 -18.33 -7.93 -7.87
N ILE A 266 -18.62 -6.75 -7.32
CA ILE A 266 -17.67 -5.97 -6.53
C ILE A 266 -18.37 -5.39 -5.32
N THR A 267 -17.77 -5.54 -4.15
CA THR A 267 -18.23 -4.96 -2.89
C THR A 267 -17.05 -4.32 -2.20
N ARG A 268 -17.25 -3.15 -1.60
CA ARG A 268 -16.27 -2.57 -0.69
C ARG A 268 -16.24 -3.39 0.59
N LEU A 269 -15.06 -3.58 1.17
CA LEU A 269 -14.99 -4.13 2.52
C LEU A 269 -15.71 -3.17 3.49
N GLU A 270 -16.56 -3.68 4.37
CA GLU A 270 -17.29 -2.85 5.35
C GLU A 270 -16.39 -2.45 6.53
#